data_AF-A0A927U8Z9-F1
#
_entry.id   AF-A0A927U8Z9-F1
#
_cell.length_a   1.000
_cell.length_b   1.000
_cell.length_c   1.000
_cell.angle_alpha   90.00
_cell.angle_beta   90.00
_cell.angle_gamma   90.00
#
_symmetry.space_group_name_H-M   'P 1'
#
loop_
_entity.id
_entity.type
_entity.pdbx_description
1 polymer ?
#
loop_
_entity_poly.entity_id
_entity_poly.type
_entity_poly.pdbx_seq_one_letter_code
_entity_poly.pdbx_strand_id
1 'polypeptide(L)'
;MGSKFHFSTDQIQNSKDEFNAICLRLKENARQIDSIAATMESSADDNADLYSALTSISGKVYDEALKCETLQQAIERVIGIYLSCEEGILSKFRDIAGGDAIEAYSKIDTGIDKRSTIEKIIDFILFKKVNKDYVATSSAKEAASDKKMMEQIKRINKKSAYSEEKWVAADYAQRKEMLVSYMNEVAGVLGLNIYSSITFFNEKEDGEGRISVGRYDERLKRIKINEYYLKNYPAEYTFGLYTTVVHELRHAYQHAAISNPTKYCVSQETINKWKHSFDIYEEEMEKGYENYRNLEVEKDARMFAGQD
;
A
#
# COMPACT_ATOMS: atom_id res chain seq x y z
N MET A 1 -2.21 27.25 -18.02
CA MET A 1 -3.57 26.73 -18.29
C MET A 1 -3.59 25.28 -18.81
N GLY A 2 -2.65 24.41 -18.39
CA GLY A 2 -2.59 23.03 -18.93
C GLY A 2 -2.04 21.96 -17.97
N SER A 3 -1.88 22.26 -16.68
CA SER A 3 -1.12 21.39 -15.75
C SER A 3 -1.96 20.65 -14.71
N LYS A 4 -3.30 20.71 -14.77
CA LYS A 4 -4.19 20.09 -13.77
C LYS A 4 -5.12 19.00 -14.36
N PHE A 5 -4.91 18.66 -15.62
CA PHE A 5 -5.49 17.52 -16.35
C PHE A 5 -4.35 16.54 -16.71
N HIS A 6 -3.64 16.10 -15.68
CA HIS A 6 -2.70 15.00 -15.81
C HIS A 6 -2.93 14.13 -14.59
N PHE A 7 -3.58 12.98 -14.81
CA PHE A 7 -3.05 11.78 -14.16
C PHE A 7 -1.52 11.86 -14.31
N SER A 8 -0.73 11.63 -13.27
CA SER A 8 0.73 11.72 -13.40
C SER A 8 1.20 10.59 -14.32
N THR A 9 1.01 10.80 -15.63
CA THR A 9 1.61 10.05 -16.72
C THR A 9 3.10 10.11 -16.52
N ASP A 10 3.67 11.16 -15.93
CA ASP A 10 5.07 11.21 -15.50
C ASP A 10 5.46 10.03 -14.61
N GLN A 11 4.68 9.66 -13.58
CA GLN A 11 5.01 8.50 -12.74
C GLN A 11 4.88 7.16 -13.48
N ILE A 12 3.87 7.03 -14.34
CA ILE A 12 3.69 5.84 -15.17
C ILE A 12 4.74 5.77 -16.29
N GLN A 13 5.15 6.91 -16.84
CA GLN A 13 6.14 7.07 -17.89
C GLN A 13 7.53 6.82 -17.32
N ASN A 14 7.81 7.32 -16.13
CA ASN A 14 9.00 6.96 -15.36
C ASN A 14 9.03 5.46 -15.09
N SER A 15 7.91 4.87 -14.66
CA SER A 15 7.81 3.41 -14.45
C SER A 15 8.04 2.64 -15.76
N LYS A 16 7.48 3.12 -16.88
CA LYS A 16 7.71 2.56 -18.22
C LYS A 16 9.18 2.65 -18.62
N ASP A 17 9.82 3.79 -18.38
CA ASP A 17 11.23 4.02 -18.73
C ASP A 17 12.15 3.14 -17.86
N GLU A 18 11.80 2.94 -16.59
CA GLU A 18 12.46 2.00 -15.68
C GLU A 18 12.27 0.54 -16.14
N PHE A 19 11.07 0.13 -16.54
CA PHE A 19 10.81 -1.20 -17.10
C PHE A 19 11.57 -1.44 -18.41
N ASN A 20 11.64 -0.44 -19.28
CA ASN A 20 12.41 -0.50 -20.51
C ASN A 20 13.92 -0.64 -20.21
N ALA A 21 14.44 0.12 -19.23
CA ALA A 21 15.82 -0.01 -18.79
C ALA A 21 16.11 -1.40 -18.19
N ILE A 22 15.18 -1.98 -17.44
CA ILE A 22 15.29 -3.36 -16.92
C ILE A 22 15.31 -4.38 -18.07
N CYS A 23 14.40 -4.25 -19.05
CA CYS A 23 14.33 -5.13 -20.21
C CYS A 23 15.63 -5.10 -21.03
N LEU A 24 16.18 -3.91 -21.29
CA LEU A 24 17.44 -3.74 -22.00
C LEU A 24 18.62 -4.38 -21.25
N ARG A 25 18.67 -4.23 -19.91
CA ARG A 25 19.70 -4.88 -19.08
C ARG A 25 19.58 -6.40 -19.08
N LEU A 26 18.36 -6.95 -19.05
CA LEU A 26 18.15 -8.40 -19.13
C LEU A 26 18.60 -8.95 -20.49
N LYS A 27 18.23 -8.29 -21.59
CA LYS A 27 18.69 -8.65 -22.94
C LYS A 27 20.22 -8.58 -23.06
N GLU A 28 20.85 -7.59 -22.45
CA GLU A 28 22.31 -7.47 -22.45
C GLU A 28 23.00 -8.56 -21.61
N ASN A 29 22.47 -8.86 -20.42
CA ASN A 29 22.97 -9.97 -19.60
C ASN A 29 22.84 -11.31 -20.33
N ALA A 30 21.73 -11.55 -21.04
CA ALA A 30 21.55 -12.76 -21.85
C ALA A 30 22.61 -12.87 -22.95
N ARG A 31 22.90 -11.78 -23.67
CA ARG A 31 23.97 -11.75 -24.68
C ARG A 31 25.36 -12.00 -24.10
N GLN A 32 25.64 -11.48 -22.92
CA GLN A 32 26.92 -11.75 -22.23
C GLN A 32 27.04 -13.22 -21.85
N ILE A 33 25.95 -13.84 -21.37
CA ILE A 33 25.90 -15.28 -21.07
C ILE A 33 26.10 -16.10 -22.34
N ASP A 34 25.44 -15.74 -23.45
CA ASP A 34 25.62 -16.40 -24.76
C ASP A 34 27.05 -16.26 -25.27
N SER A 35 27.68 -15.08 -25.11
CA SER A 35 29.07 -14.86 -25.50
C SER A 35 30.03 -15.74 -24.69
N ILE A 36 29.79 -15.89 -23.39
CA ILE A 36 30.59 -16.78 -22.54
C ILE A 36 30.38 -18.24 -22.98
N ALA A 37 29.13 -18.65 -23.20
CA ALA A 37 28.82 -20.00 -23.69
C ALA A 37 29.53 -20.29 -25.03
N ALA A 38 29.50 -19.36 -25.99
CA ALA A 38 30.15 -19.51 -27.29
C ALA A 38 31.68 -19.65 -27.17
N THR A 39 32.33 -18.99 -26.20
CA THR A 39 33.77 -19.20 -25.96
C THR A 39 34.06 -20.60 -25.42
N MET A 40 33.13 -21.21 -24.67
CA MET A 40 33.26 -22.55 -24.12
C MET A 40 32.97 -23.67 -25.14
N GLU A 41 32.11 -23.39 -26.12
CA GLU A 41 31.82 -24.29 -27.25
C GLU A 41 33.10 -24.63 -28.06
N SER A 42 34.07 -23.70 -28.10
CA SER A 42 35.35 -23.89 -28.79
C SER A 42 36.35 -24.84 -28.08
N SER A 43 36.02 -25.32 -26.87
CA SER A 43 36.87 -26.17 -26.01
C SER A 43 36.24 -27.57 -25.78
N ALA A 44 35.90 -28.21 -26.89
CA ALA A 44 34.71 -29.05 -27.13
C ALA A 44 34.43 -30.32 -26.28
N ASP A 45 35.26 -30.79 -25.34
CA ASP A 45 34.93 -32.03 -24.59
C ASP A 45 34.71 -31.84 -23.08
N ASP A 46 35.39 -30.90 -22.41
CA ASP A 46 35.32 -30.80 -20.93
C ASP A 46 34.18 -29.88 -20.43
N ASN A 47 33.54 -29.11 -21.31
CA ASN A 47 32.63 -28.02 -20.93
C ASN A 47 31.17 -28.18 -21.46
N ALA A 48 30.80 -29.35 -22.01
CA ALA A 48 29.49 -29.56 -22.63
C ALA A 48 28.32 -29.31 -21.66
N ASP A 49 28.43 -29.77 -20.42
CA ASP A 49 27.40 -29.57 -19.38
C ASP A 49 27.27 -28.08 -19.00
N LEU A 50 28.39 -27.37 -18.92
CA LEU A 50 28.43 -25.95 -18.59
C LEU A 50 27.86 -25.09 -19.71
N TYR A 51 28.18 -25.42 -20.96
CA TYR A 51 27.61 -24.79 -22.16
C TYR A 51 26.08 -24.95 -22.20
N SER A 52 25.59 -26.17 -21.96
CA SER A 52 24.15 -26.48 -21.91
C SER A 52 23.44 -25.69 -20.79
N ALA A 53 24.06 -25.62 -19.60
CA ALA A 53 23.53 -24.85 -18.48
C ALA A 53 23.46 -23.35 -18.78
N LEU A 54 24.51 -22.76 -19.36
CA LEU A 54 24.55 -21.33 -19.72
C LEU A 54 23.51 -20.99 -20.78
N THR A 55 23.36 -21.83 -21.80
CA THR A 55 22.34 -21.67 -22.85
C THR A 55 20.92 -21.77 -22.28
N SER A 56 20.69 -22.66 -21.31
CA SER A 56 19.41 -22.74 -20.61
C SER A 56 19.11 -21.49 -19.78
N ILE A 57 20.12 -20.93 -19.12
CA ILE A 57 19.98 -19.69 -18.34
C ILE A 57 19.72 -18.50 -19.25
N SER A 58 20.46 -18.34 -20.35
CA SER A 58 20.23 -17.24 -21.29
C SER A 58 18.82 -17.29 -21.89
N GLY A 59 18.33 -18.49 -22.25
CA GLY A 59 16.94 -18.70 -22.68
C GLY A 59 15.91 -18.22 -21.66
N LYS A 60 16.06 -18.58 -20.38
CA LYS A 60 15.16 -18.11 -19.31
C LYS A 60 15.22 -16.59 -19.11
N VAL A 61 16.41 -15.98 -19.25
CA VAL A 61 16.56 -14.53 -19.16
C VAL A 61 15.89 -13.81 -20.33
N TYR A 62 15.93 -14.38 -21.55
CA TYR A 62 15.16 -13.87 -22.69
C TYR A 62 13.64 -13.99 -22.47
N ASP A 63 13.16 -15.10 -21.91
CA ASP A 63 11.74 -15.29 -21.59
C ASP A 63 11.23 -14.25 -20.59
N GLU A 64 11.99 -13.95 -19.54
CA GLU A 64 11.62 -12.90 -18.58
C GLU A 64 11.66 -11.51 -19.21
N ALA A 65 12.63 -11.23 -20.10
CA ALA A 65 12.66 -9.98 -20.86
C ALA A 65 11.41 -9.80 -21.76
N LEU A 66 10.93 -10.89 -22.38
CA LEU A 66 9.71 -10.88 -23.20
C LEU A 66 8.44 -10.62 -22.36
N LYS A 67 8.37 -11.17 -21.15
CA LYS A 67 7.27 -10.89 -20.20
C LYS A 67 7.26 -9.44 -19.76
N CYS A 68 8.44 -8.84 -19.49
CA CYS A 68 8.55 -7.41 -19.22
C CYS A 68 8.05 -6.54 -20.38
N GLU A 69 8.35 -6.93 -21.63
CA GLU A 69 7.87 -6.24 -22.83
C GLU A 69 6.34 -6.33 -22.97
N THR A 70 5.76 -7.49 -22.66
CA THR A 70 4.30 -7.68 -22.67
C THR A 70 3.60 -6.81 -21.60
N LEU A 71 4.18 -6.73 -20.41
CA LEU A 71 3.67 -5.87 -19.33
C LEU A 71 3.75 -4.39 -19.71
N GLN A 72 4.85 -3.96 -20.34
CA GLN A 72 5.00 -2.60 -20.87
C GLN A 72 3.88 -2.27 -21.86
N GLN A 73 3.61 -3.15 -22.84
CA GLN A 73 2.56 -2.95 -23.83
C GLN A 73 1.16 -2.86 -23.19
N ALA A 74 0.90 -3.63 -22.14
CA ALA A 74 -0.35 -3.55 -21.38
C ALA A 74 -0.50 -2.19 -20.68
N ILE A 75 0.58 -1.68 -20.08
CA ILE A 75 0.60 -0.35 -19.44
C ILE A 75 0.36 0.75 -20.49
N GLU A 76 1.05 0.69 -21.63
CA GLU A 76 0.85 1.63 -22.74
C GLU A 76 -0.59 1.65 -23.24
N ARG A 77 -1.23 0.49 -23.34
CA ARG A 77 -2.64 0.38 -23.74
C ARG A 77 -3.58 1.01 -22.72
N VAL A 78 -3.34 0.84 -21.42
CA VAL A 78 -4.12 1.47 -20.35
C VAL A 78 -3.98 2.99 -20.40
N ILE A 79 -2.77 3.51 -20.61
CA ILE A 79 -2.52 4.95 -20.80
C ILE A 79 -3.29 5.46 -22.02
N GLY A 80 -3.21 4.74 -23.15
CA GLY A 80 -3.92 5.11 -24.38
C GLY A 80 -5.43 5.17 -24.21
N ILE A 81 -6.02 4.20 -23.50
CA ILE A 81 -7.46 4.20 -23.15
C ILE A 81 -7.80 5.42 -22.29
N TYR A 82 -6.96 5.74 -21.31
CA TYR A 82 -7.17 6.90 -20.43
C TYR A 82 -7.14 8.22 -21.20
N LEU A 83 -6.09 8.45 -22.00
CA LEU A 83 -5.94 9.67 -22.80
C LEU A 83 -7.09 9.83 -23.80
N SER A 84 -7.53 8.74 -24.41
CA SER A 84 -8.68 8.75 -25.32
C SER A 84 -9.99 9.11 -24.60
N CYS A 85 -10.20 8.61 -23.38
CA CYS A 85 -11.33 8.99 -22.54
C CYS A 85 -11.28 10.48 -22.15
N GLU A 86 -10.10 10.98 -21.79
CA GLU A 86 -9.89 12.39 -21.43
C GLU A 86 -10.19 13.33 -22.59
N GLU A 87 -9.68 13.04 -23.79
CA GLU A 87 -9.97 13.80 -25.00
C GLU A 87 -11.46 13.77 -25.37
N GLY A 88 -12.11 12.61 -25.20
CA GLY A 88 -13.55 12.45 -25.40
C GLY A 88 -14.41 13.27 -24.43
N ILE A 89 -13.94 13.49 -23.20
CA ILE A 89 -14.60 14.35 -22.21
C ILE A 89 -14.37 15.82 -22.54
N LEU A 90 -13.13 16.21 -22.85
CA LEU A 90 -12.75 17.58 -23.15
C LEU A 90 -13.38 18.13 -24.44
N SER A 91 -13.49 17.29 -25.48
CA SER A 91 -14.17 17.65 -26.74
C SER A 91 -15.65 17.95 -26.51
N LYS A 92 -16.38 17.05 -25.82
CA LYS A 92 -17.79 17.26 -25.47
C LYS A 92 -18.00 18.50 -24.59
N PHE A 93 -17.04 18.83 -23.72
CA PHE A 93 -17.10 20.03 -22.89
C PHE A 93 -16.96 21.32 -23.71
N ARG A 94 -16.08 21.32 -24.73
CA ARG A 94 -15.89 22.43 -25.67
C ARG A 94 -17.16 22.73 -26.47
N ASP A 95 -17.89 21.69 -26.84
CA ASP A 95 -19.13 21.79 -27.60
C ASP A 95 -20.31 22.32 -26.76
N ILE A 96 -20.29 22.10 -25.43
CA ILE A 96 -21.42 22.44 -24.53
C ILE A 96 -21.26 23.82 -23.88
N ALA A 97 -20.05 24.22 -23.47
CA ALA A 97 -19.86 25.36 -22.56
C ALA A 97 -19.43 26.68 -23.23
N GLY A 98 -18.98 26.65 -24.49
CA GLY A 98 -18.32 27.79 -25.14
C GLY A 98 -16.94 28.07 -24.53
N GLY A 99 -15.98 28.49 -25.36
CA GLY A 99 -14.55 28.62 -24.99
C GLY A 99 -14.28 29.49 -23.75
N ASP A 100 -15.11 30.51 -23.51
CA ASP A 100 -14.92 31.49 -22.43
C ASP A 100 -15.28 30.96 -21.03
N ALA A 101 -16.13 29.92 -20.93
CA ALA A 101 -16.51 29.33 -19.64
C ALA A 101 -15.34 28.61 -18.96
N ILE A 102 -14.41 28.07 -19.76
CA ILE A 102 -13.20 27.39 -19.29
C ILE A 102 -12.22 28.40 -18.65
N GLU A 103 -12.11 29.59 -19.24
CA GLU A 103 -11.24 30.64 -18.73
C GLU A 103 -11.77 31.27 -17.43
N ALA A 104 -13.08 31.49 -17.33
CA ALA A 104 -13.72 31.98 -16.11
C ALA A 104 -13.58 31.00 -14.93
N TYR A 105 -13.71 29.68 -15.18
CA TYR A 105 -13.54 28.66 -14.12
C TYR A 105 -12.09 28.49 -13.67
N SER A 106 -11.13 28.67 -14.58
CA SER A 106 -9.70 28.59 -14.25
C SER A 106 -9.20 29.71 -13.34
N LYS A 107 -9.94 30.83 -13.27
CA LYS A 107 -9.64 32.00 -12.43
C LYS A 107 -10.23 31.91 -11.02
N ILE A 108 -11.06 30.90 -10.73
CA ILE A 108 -11.55 30.61 -9.37
C ILE A 108 -10.51 29.74 -8.65
N ASP A 109 -9.28 30.25 -8.51
CA ASP A 109 -8.25 29.67 -7.65
C ASP A 109 -8.14 30.52 -6.39
N THR A 110 -9.19 30.46 -5.56
CA THR A 110 -9.14 30.95 -4.18
C THR A 110 -9.00 29.75 -3.25
N GLY A 111 -7.83 29.13 -3.27
CA GLY A 111 -7.14 28.55 -2.10
C GLY A 111 -7.74 27.38 -1.31
N ILE A 112 -8.97 26.91 -1.57
CA ILE A 112 -9.63 25.94 -0.66
C ILE A 112 -10.08 24.64 -1.35
N ASP A 113 -10.27 24.62 -2.68
CA ASP A 113 -10.79 23.44 -3.39
C ASP A 113 -9.70 22.65 -4.16
N LYS A 114 -9.24 21.54 -3.55
CA LYS A 114 -8.12 20.69 -4.03
C LYS A 114 -8.52 19.52 -4.94
N ARG A 115 -9.78 19.40 -5.37
CA ARG A 115 -10.19 18.38 -6.37
C ARG A 115 -9.53 18.62 -7.72
N SER A 116 -9.27 17.54 -8.46
CA SER A 116 -8.84 17.62 -9.86
C SER A 116 -9.93 18.26 -10.70
N THR A 117 -9.56 18.91 -11.81
CA THR A 117 -10.53 19.61 -12.65
C THR A 117 -11.59 18.65 -13.21
N ILE A 118 -11.24 17.37 -13.40
CA ILE A 118 -12.14 16.29 -13.83
C ILE A 118 -13.23 16.02 -12.79
N GLU A 119 -12.88 15.87 -11.51
CA GLU A 119 -13.86 15.62 -10.44
C GLU A 119 -14.87 16.76 -10.31
N LYS A 120 -14.41 18.01 -10.46
CA LYS A 120 -15.28 19.19 -10.45
C LYS A 120 -16.24 19.23 -11.65
N ILE A 121 -15.77 18.77 -12.81
CA ILE A 121 -16.57 18.69 -14.04
C ILE A 121 -17.57 17.53 -13.98
N ILE A 122 -17.18 16.38 -13.45
CA ILE A 122 -18.07 15.23 -13.23
C ILE A 122 -19.18 15.61 -12.25
N ASP A 123 -18.85 16.29 -11.15
CA ASP A 123 -19.83 16.78 -10.18
C ASP A 123 -20.82 17.78 -10.80
N PHE A 124 -20.35 18.69 -11.66
CA PHE A 124 -21.19 19.65 -12.37
C PHE A 124 -22.18 18.96 -13.34
N ILE A 125 -21.74 17.90 -14.02
CA ILE A 125 -22.54 17.15 -15.01
C ILE A 125 -23.57 16.25 -14.32
N LEU A 126 -23.18 15.56 -13.25
CA LEU A 126 -24.02 14.54 -12.59
C LEU A 126 -24.91 15.10 -11.49
N PHE A 127 -24.49 16.19 -10.83
CA PHE A 127 -25.20 16.74 -9.67
C PHE A 127 -25.49 18.21 -9.91
N LYS A 128 -26.70 18.50 -10.42
CA LYS A 128 -27.22 19.84 -10.74
C LYS A 128 -27.37 20.80 -9.54
N LYS A 129 -26.72 20.53 -8.41
CA LYS A 129 -26.58 21.44 -7.26
C LYS A 129 -25.21 21.21 -6.61
N VAL A 130 -24.31 22.15 -6.85
CA VAL A 130 -23.09 22.33 -6.06
C VAL A 130 -23.52 22.70 -4.65
N ASN A 131 -23.55 21.72 -3.74
CA ASN A 131 -23.50 22.00 -2.31
C ASN A 131 -22.02 22.22 -1.97
N LYS A 132 -21.72 23.38 -1.37
CA LYS A 132 -20.36 23.85 -1.06
C LYS A 132 -19.70 23.18 0.14
N ASP A 133 -20.31 22.14 0.68
CA ASP A 133 -19.81 21.43 1.85
C ASP A 133 -19.31 20.06 1.41
N TYR A 134 -18.08 19.73 1.80
CA TYR A 134 -17.63 18.36 1.88
C TYR A 134 -18.75 17.52 2.51
N VAL A 135 -19.40 16.66 1.72
CA VAL A 135 -20.37 15.71 2.28
C VAL A 135 -19.53 14.63 2.92
N ALA A 136 -19.24 14.83 4.21
CA ALA A 136 -18.60 13.82 5.04
C ALA A 136 -19.25 12.46 4.76
N THR A 137 -18.41 11.43 4.63
CA THR A 137 -18.85 10.06 4.82
C THR A 137 -19.72 10.06 6.07
N SER A 138 -21.01 9.75 5.94
CA SER A 138 -21.87 9.67 7.10
C SER A 138 -21.32 8.58 8.03
N SER A 139 -21.46 8.74 9.35
CA SER A 139 -21.03 7.73 10.32
C SER A 139 -21.51 6.32 9.96
N ALA A 140 -22.69 6.19 9.34
CA ALA A 140 -23.21 4.93 8.83
C ALA A 140 -22.39 4.32 7.66
N LYS A 141 -21.86 5.13 6.75
CA LYS A 141 -21.00 4.66 5.63
C LYS A 141 -19.60 4.29 6.12
N GLU A 142 -19.06 5.04 7.07
CA GLU A 142 -17.79 4.70 7.75
C GLU A 142 -17.91 3.36 8.47
N ALA A 143 -18.95 3.20 9.31
CA ALA A 143 -19.22 1.94 10.01
C ALA A 143 -19.44 0.76 9.06
N ALA A 144 -20.11 0.97 7.92
CA ALA A 144 -20.29 -0.07 6.90
C ALA A 144 -18.96 -0.45 6.22
N SER A 145 -18.08 0.52 5.96
CA SER A 145 -16.75 0.30 5.40
C SER A 145 -15.88 -0.48 6.38
N ASP A 146 -15.81 -0.06 7.64
CA ASP A 146 -15.06 -0.74 8.68
C ASP A 146 -15.58 -2.16 8.90
N LYS A 147 -16.90 -2.35 8.92
CA LYS A 147 -17.50 -3.68 8.99
C LYS A 147 -17.04 -4.57 7.83
N LYS A 148 -17.03 -4.06 6.61
CA LYS A 148 -16.58 -4.83 5.43
C LYS A 148 -15.10 -5.19 5.52
N MET A 149 -14.25 -4.27 5.98
CA MET A 149 -12.82 -4.53 6.18
C MET A 149 -12.61 -5.58 7.27
N MET A 150 -13.28 -5.46 8.41
CA MET A 150 -13.24 -6.47 9.48
C MET A 150 -13.74 -7.84 9.02
N GLU A 151 -14.78 -7.90 8.19
CA GLU A 151 -15.25 -9.16 7.59
C GLU A 151 -14.23 -9.79 6.64
N GLN A 152 -13.50 -8.97 5.87
CA GLN A 152 -12.40 -9.44 5.03
C GLN A 152 -11.23 -9.97 5.87
N ILE A 153 -10.83 -9.25 6.93
CA ILE A 153 -9.79 -9.69 7.87
C ILE A 153 -10.21 -10.98 8.58
N LYS A 154 -11.48 -11.10 9.00
CA LYS A 154 -12.03 -12.35 9.57
C LYS A 154 -11.95 -13.53 8.59
N ARG A 155 -12.05 -13.28 7.28
CA ARG A 155 -11.84 -14.33 6.26
C ARG A 155 -10.36 -14.69 6.13
N ILE A 156 -9.46 -13.71 6.21
CA ILE A 156 -8.01 -13.95 6.25
C ILE A 156 -7.68 -14.81 7.48
N ASN A 157 -8.17 -14.46 8.67
CA ASN A 157 -7.92 -15.19 9.93
C ASN A 157 -8.41 -16.64 9.90
N LYS A 158 -9.35 -16.99 9.02
CA LYS A 158 -9.87 -18.36 8.85
C LYS A 158 -9.05 -19.20 7.86
N LYS A 159 -8.08 -18.61 7.16
CA LYS A 159 -7.20 -19.37 6.27
C LYS A 159 -6.34 -20.32 7.11
N SER A 160 -6.19 -21.55 6.65
CA SER A 160 -5.34 -22.55 7.31
C SER A 160 -3.90 -22.07 7.50
N ALA A 161 -3.39 -21.24 6.57
CA ALA A 161 -2.05 -20.64 6.67
C ALA A 161 -1.85 -19.77 7.93
N TYR A 162 -2.93 -19.25 8.54
CA TYR A 162 -2.89 -18.40 9.72
C TYR A 162 -3.56 -19.04 10.94
N SER A 163 -3.76 -20.36 10.93
CA SER A 163 -4.31 -21.08 12.08
C SER A 163 -3.31 -21.16 13.23
N GLU A 164 -3.82 -21.26 14.45
CA GLU A 164 -2.99 -21.47 15.64
C GLU A 164 -2.19 -22.76 15.55
N GLU A 165 -2.77 -23.85 15.01
CA GLU A 165 -2.04 -25.11 14.87
C GLU A 165 -0.83 -24.96 13.94
N LYS A 166 -0.98 -24.22 12.82
CA LYS A 166 0.13 -23.92 11.92
C LYS A 166 1.17 -23.02 12.57
N TRP A 167 0.75 -22.03 13.35
CA TRP A 167 1.65 -21.13 14.07
C TRP A 167 2.50 -21.84 15.13
N VAL A 168 1.86 -22.69 15.93
CA VAL A 168 2.53 -23.47 16.98
C VAL A 168 3.51 -24.46 16.36
N ALA A 169 3.14 -25.12 15.26
CA ALA A 169 4.00 -26.04 14.54
C ALA A 169 5.14 -25.35 13.76
N ALA A 170 5.01 -24.07 13.44
CA ALA A 170 6.02 -23.31 12.72
C ALA A 170 7.25 -23.02 13.59
N ASP A 171 8.42 -23.05 12.99
CA ASP A 171 9.63 -22.57 13.64
C ASP A 171 9.69 -21.03 13.67
N TYR A 172 10.74 -20.51 14.29
CA TYR A 172 10.94 -19.08 14.46
C TYR A 172 11.04 -18.30 13.14
N ALA A 173 11.73 -18.83 12.13
CA ALA A 173 11.87 -18.16 10.83
C ALA A 173 10.53 -18.17 10.08
N GLN A 174 9.85 -19.32 10.10
CA GLN A 174 8.53 -19.49 9.50
C GLN A 174 7.49 -18.54 10.11
N ARG A 175 7.49 -18.35 11.43
CA ARG A 175 6.58 -17.38 12.08
C ARG A 175 6.80 -15.94 11.59
N LYS A 176 8.05 -15.53 11.33
CA LYS A 176 8.34 -14.21 10.76
C LYS A 176 7.77 -14.07 9.34
N GLU A 177 7.93 -15.09 8.51
CA GLU A 177 7.37 -15.13 7.15
C GLU A 177 5.83 -15.11 7.16
N MET A 178 5.22 -15.84 8.09
CA MET A 178 3.78 -15.85 8.29
C MET A 178 3.25 -14.46 8.69
N LEU A 179 3.93 -13.76 9.62
CA LEU A 179 3.57 -12.39 10.00
C LEU A 179 3.66 -11.41 8.82
N VAL A 180 4.73 -11.50 8.01
CA VAL A 180 4.90 -10.65 6.83
C VAL A 180 3.80 -10.92 5.80
N SER A 181 3.51 -12.19 5.53
CA SER A 181 2.46 -12.60 4.59
C SER A 181 1.09 -12.10 5.05
N TYR A 182 0.78 -12.30 6.32
CA TYR A 182 -0.46 -11.82 6.95
C TYR A 182 -0.58 -10.30 6.89
N MET A 183 0.48 -9.57 7.25
CA MET A 183 0.52 -8.11 7.19
C MET A 183 0.20 -7.60 5.77
N ASN A 184 0.81 -8.20 4.74
CA ASN A 184 0.60 -7.79 3.35
C ASN A 184 -0.85 -8.02 2.90
N GLU A 185 -1.48 -9.13 3.31
CA GLU A 185 -2.89 -9.37 3.01
C GLU A 185 -3.82 -8.37 3.70
N VAL A 186 -3.59 -8.09 4.98
CA VAL A 186 -4.40 -7.13 5.76
C VAL A 186 -4.18 -5.70 5.24
N ALA A 187 -2.95 -5.31 4.90
CA ALA A 187 -2.66 -4.02 4.27
C ALA A 187 -3.40 -3.86 2.94
N GLY A 188 -3.52 -4.94 2.15
CA GLY A 188 -4.31 -4.96 0.92
C GLY A 188 -5.81 -4.73 1.16
N VAL A 189 -6.38 -5.29 2.23
CA VAL A 189 -7.78 -5.03 2.65
C VAL A 189 -7.99 -3.56 3.01
N LEU A 190 -7.04 -2.97 3.72
CA LEU A 190 -7.10 -1.59 4.18
C LEU A 190 -6.74 -0.56 3.08
N GLY A 191 -6.31 -1.01 1.90
CA GLY A 191 -5.87 -0.12 0.82
C GLY A 191 -4.63 0.68 1.19
N LEU A 192 -3.71 0.10 1.96
CA LEU A 192 -2.51 0.77 2.44
C LEU A 192 -1.33 0.56 1.52
N ASN A 193 -0.55 1.63 1.34
CA ASN A 193 0.77 1.57 0.71
C ASN A 193 1.84 1.70 1.80
N ILE A 194 2.16 0.57 2.42
CA ILE A 194 3.26 0.42 3.38
C ILE A 194 4.36 -0.48 2.79
N TYR A 195 5.56 -0.46 3.36
CA TYR A 195 6.59 -1.41 2.93
C TYR A 195 6.15 -2.86 3.21
N SER A 196 6.40 -3.74 2.26
CA SER A 196 5.96 -5.15 2.29
C SER A 196 6.72 -6.06 3.26
N SER A 197 7.47 -5.48 4.20
CA SER A 197 8.31 -6.18 5.17
C SER A 197 8.11 -5.64 6.58
N ILE A 198 8.12 -6.53 7.57
CA ILE A 198 8.13 -6.17 8.99
C ILE A 198 9.57 -5.91 9.45
N THR A 199 9.77 -4.84 10.22
CA THR A 199 11.03 -4.62 10.93
C THR A 199 10.99 -5.29 12.29
N PHE A 200 11.91 -6.20 12.56
CA PHE A 200 12.00 -6.89 13.83
C PHE A 200 12.97 -6.15 14.75
N PHE A 201 12.50 -5.74 15.92
CA PHE A 201 13.32 -5.08 16.96
C PHE A 201 13.44 -5.98 18.18
N ASN A 202 14.44 -5.76 19.03
CA ASN A 202 14.72 -6.64 20.16
C ASN A 202 14.75 -5.82 21.45
N GLU A 203 13.60 -5.74 22.13
CA GLU A 203 13.42 -5.01 23.39
C GLU A 203 12.89 -5.99 24.45
N LYS A 204 13.57 -6.07 25.60
CA LYS A 204 13.14 -6.94 26.71
C LYS A 204 11.97 -6.30 27.47
N GLU A 205 11.36 -7.08 28.37
CA GLU A 205 10.49 -6.50 29.40
C GLU A 205 11.21 -5.38 30.16
N ASP A 206 10.47 -4.32 30.50
CA ASP A 206 10.96 -3.30 31.40
C ASP A 206 11.01 -3.79 32.86
N GLY A 207 11.55 -2.97 33.76
CA GLY A 207 11.66 -3.30 35.18
C GLY A 207 10.33 -3.51 35.91
N GLU A 208 9.20 -3.24 35.24
CA GLU A 208 7.84 -3.43 35.73
C GLU A 208 7.13 -4.62 35.06
N GLY A 209 7.84 -5.41 34.23
CA GLY A 209 7.31 -6.58 33.53
C GLY A 209 6.45 -6.25 32.31
N ARG A 210 6.48 -5.00 31.82
CA ARG A 210 5.76 -4.60 30.59
C ARG A 210 6.65 -4.84 29.38
N ILE A 211 6.05 -5.26 28.27
CA ILE A 211 6.76 -5.47 27.01
C ILE A 211 6.01 -4.83 25.85
N SER A 212 6.74 -4.09 25.00
CA SER A 212 6.21 -3.64 23.70
C SER A 212 6.17 -4.83 22.75
N VAL A 213 4.99 -5.19 22.24
CA VAL A 213 4.84 -6.33 21.32
C VAL A 213 4.97 -5.93 19.85
N GLY A 214 4.61 -4.69 19.53
CA GLY A 214 4.69 -4.10 18.21
C GLY A 214 4.53 -2.59 18.25
N ARG A 215 4.78 -1.94 17.11
CA ARG A 215 4.47 -0.54 16.86
C ARG A 215 4.49 -0.23 15.37
N TYR A 216 3.67 0.72 14.93
CA TYR A 216 3.77 1.33 13.61
C TYR A 216 4.75 2.51 13.62
N ASP A 217 5.64 2.58 12.62
CA ASP A 217 6.54 3.71 12.38
C ASP A 217 6.02 4.51 11.18
N GLU A 218 5.35 5.64 11.43
CA GLU A 218 4.77 6.47 10.37
C GLU A 218 5.83 7.06 9.44
N ARG A 219 7.00 7.44 9.98
CA ARG A 219 8.08 8.02 9.17
C ARG A 219 8.57 7.02 8.13
N LEU A 220 8.72 5.75 8.53
CA LEU A 220 9.16 4.69 7.66
C LEU A 220 8.01 3.94 6.97
N LYS A 221 6.75 4.24 7.32
CA LYS A 221 5.55 3.51 6.86
C LYS A 221 5.70 2.00 6.99
N ARG A 222 6.10 1.55 8.19
CA ARG A 222 6.46 0.16 8.47
C ARG A 222 5.89 -0.32 9.78
N ILE A 223 5.47 -1.58 9.80
CA ILE A 223 5.14 -2.30 11.02
C ILE A 223 6.43 -2.81 11.65
N LYS A 224 6.55 -2.64 12.96
CA LYS A 224 7.64 -3.17 13.77
C LYS A 224 7.08 -4.20 14.75
N ILE A 225 7.71 -5.36 14.86
CA ILE A 225 7.32 -6.43 15.81
C ILE A 225 8.50 -6.75 16.72
N ASN A 226 8.22 -6.97 18.00
CA ASN A 226 9.24 -7.31 18.97
C ASN A 226 9.67 -8.78 18.82
N GLU A 227 10.87 -8.94 18.29
CA GLU A 227 11.54 -10.21 18.11
C GLU A 227 11.87 -10.92 19.42
N TYR A 228 12.13 -10.15 20.49
CA TYR A 228 12.34 -10.72 21.82
C TYR A 228 11.09 -11.48 22.28
N TYR A 229 9.91 -10.88 22.09
CA TYR A 229 8.63 -11.52 22.42
C TYR A 229 8.41 -12.80 21.60
N LEU A 230 8.65 -12.73 20.28
CA LEU A 230 8.51 -13.90 19.40
C LEU A 230 9.46 -15.05 19.76
N LYS A 231 10.65 -14.75 20.28
CA LYS A 231 11.70 -15.74 20.56
C LYS A 231 11.60 -16.35 21.95
N ASN A 232 11.17 -15.59 22.96
CA ASN A 232 11.31 -15.98 24.37
C ASN A 232 9.99 -16.40 25.04
N TYR A 233 8.86 -16.29 24.35
CA TYR A 233 7.55 -16.71 24.87
C TYR A 233 7.02 -17.93 24.11
N PRO A 234 6.16 -18.76 24.72
CA PRO A 234 5.58 -19.91 24.05
C PRO A 234 4.82 -19.51 22.78
N ALA A 235 4.74 -20.44 21.83
CA ALA A 235 4.15 -20.17 20.52
C ALA A 235 2.66 -19.77 20.63
N GLU A 236 1.95 -20.40 21.57
CA GLU A 236 0.55 -20.16 21.90
C GLU A 236 0.34 -18.72 22.38
N TYR A 237 1.28 -18.19 23.17
CA TYR A 237 1.22 -16.79 23.65
C TYR A 237 1.52 -15.80 22.53
N THR A 238 2.49 -16.14 21.67
CA THR A 238 2.92 -15.26 20.56
C THR A 238 1.96 -15.28 19.37
N PHE A 239 0.99 -16.18 19.33
CA PHE A 239 -0.06 -16.21 18.29
C PHE A 239 -0.85 -14.90 18.23
N GLY A 240 -0.98 -14.20 19.37
CA GLY A 240 -1.60 -12.87 19.45
C GLY A 240 -0.92 -11.78 18.61
N LEU A 241 0.29 -12.03 18.07
CA LEU A 241 0.98 -11.09 17.18
C LEU A 241 0.23 -10.82 15.87
N TYR A 242 -0.63 -11.73 15.40
CA TYR A 242 -1.53 -11.41 14.27
C TYR A 242 -2.47 -10.26 14.61
N THR A 243 -3.04 -10.27 15.81
CA THR A 243 -3.89 -9.20 16.31
C THR A 243 -3.10 -7.90 16.46
N THR A 244 -1.86 -7.97 16.96
CA THR A 244 -0.94 -6.82 16.97
C THR A 244 -0.73 -6.25 15.57
N VAL A 245 -0.48 -7.09 14.56
CA VAL A 245 -0.32 -6.62 13.17
C VAL A 245 -1.57 -5.87 12.68
N VAL A 246 -2.78 -6.36 12.97
CA VAL A 246 -4.03 -5.65 12.60
C VAL A 246 -4.12 -4.29 13.31
N HIS A 247 -3.81 -4.24 14.60
CA HIS A 247 -3.79 -3.02 15.39
C HIS A 247 -2.84 -1.98 14.79
N GLU A 248 -1.59 -2.34 14.54
CA GLU A 248 -0.60 -1.43 13.97
C GLU A 248 -0.96 -0.99 12.54
N LEU A 249 -1.57 -1.87 11.74
CA LEU A 249 -2.09 -1.51 10.43
C LEU A 249 -3.30 -0.57 10.50
N ARG A 250 -4.09 -0.61 11.57
CA ARG A 250 -5.14 0.38 11.80
C ARG A 250 -4.54 1.76 12.08
N HIS A 251 -3.43 1.86 12.82
CA HIS A 251 -2.69 3.13 12.93
C HIS A 251 -2.19 3.64 11.58
N ALA A 252 -1.64 2.76 10.74
CA ALA A 252 -1.26 3.13 9.38
C ALA A 252 -2.45 3.66 8.56
N TYR A 253 -3.62 3.04 8.69
CA TYR A 253 -4.87 3.52 8.07
C TYR A 253 -5.32 4.88 8.61
N GLN A 254 -5.25 5.10 9.92
CA GLN A 254 -5.58 6.38 10.53
C GLN A 254 -4.67 7.50 9.99
N HIS A 255 -3.35 7.29 9.98
CA HIS A 255 -2.40 8.25 9.40
C HIS A 255 -2.65 8.50 7.91
N ALA A 256 -2.92 7.45 7.13
CA ALA A 256 -3.21 7.57 5.71
C ALA A 256 -4.51 8.33 5.43
N ALA A 257 -5.56 8.07 6.21
CA ALA A 257 -6.86 8.76 6.14
C ALA A 257 -6.76 10.22 6.59
N ILE A 258 -5.95 10.52 7.60
CA ILE A 258 -5.66 11.89 8.04
C ILE A 258 -4.96 12.68 6.94
N SER A 259 -3.98 12.05 6.27
CA SER A 259 -3.17 12.68 5.23
C SER A 259 -3.92 12.82 3.91
N ASN A 260 -4.80 11.88 3.58
CA ASN A 260 -5.52 11.82 2.31
C ASN A 260 -7.01 11.44 2.52
N PRO A 261 -7.81 12.28 3.20
CA PRO A 261 -9.15 11.91 3.66
C PRO A 261 -10.13 11.54 2.55
N THR A 262 -9.91 12.04 1.33
CA THR A 262 -10.75 11.71 0.17
C THR A 262 -10.51 10.31 -0.40
N LYS A 263 -9.41 9.64 -0.03
CA LYS A 263 -9.11 8.26 -0.46
C LYS A 263 -9.70 7.19 0.46
N TYR A 264 -10.23 7.58 1.61
CA TYR A 264 -10.67 6.68 2.67
C TYR A 264 -12.11 6.98 3.08
N CYS A 265 -12.85 5.94 3.44
CA CYS A 265 -14.26 6.07 3.83
C CYS A 265 -14.35 6.42 5.33
N VAL A 266 -13.92 7.64 5.70
CA VAL A 266 -13.89 8.12 7.09
C VAL A 266 -14.53 9.50 7.17
N SER A 267 -15.34 9.73 8.21
CA SER A 267 -15.98 11.02 8.46
C SER A 267 -14.96 12.07 8.91
N GLN A 268 -15.26 13.36 8.66
CA GLN A 268 -14.38 14.43 9.10
C GLN A 268 -14.27 14.49 10.63
N GLU A 269 -15.35 14.14 11.34
CA GLU A 269 -15.36 14.08 12.79
C GLU A 269 -14.33 13.06 13.30
N THR A 270 -14.35 11.84 12.77
CA THR A 270 -13.36 10.80 13.11
C THR A 270 -11.94 11.25 12.77
N ILE A 271 -11.71 11.82 11.58
CA ILE A 271 -10.39 12.36 11.18
C ILE A 271 -9.91 13.42 12.18
N ASN A 272 -10.78 14.30 12.66
CA ASN A 272 -10.42 15.34 13.62
C ASN A 272 -10.07 14.74 14.99
N LYS A 273 -10.83 13.74 15.47
CA LYS A 273 -10.52 13.01 16.71
C LYS A 273 -9.18 12.30 16.63
N TRP A 274 -8.88 11.67 15.49
CA TRP A 274 -7.60 11.01 15.28
C TRP A 274 -6.44 12.00 15.22
N LYS A 275 -6.58 13.12 14.48
CA LYS A 275 -5.56 14.19 14.45
C LYS A 275 -5.24 14.67 15.86
N HIS A 276 -6.27 15.04 16.62
CA HIS A 276 -6.11 15.52 17.97
C HIS A 276 -5.41 14.48 18.87
N SER A 277 -5.78 13.20 18.75
CA SER A 277 -5.14 12.13 19.53
C SER A 277 -3.67 11.97 19.19
N PHE A 278 -3.27 12.10 17.92
CA PHE A 278 -1.87 12.07 17.54
C PHE A 278 -1.10 13.31 18.01
N ASP A 279 -1.74 14.49 18.05
CA ASP A 279 -1.12 15.73 18.52
C ASP A 279 -0.76 15.66 20.03
N ILE A 280 -1.52 14.92 20.83
CA ILE A 280 -1.30 14.76 22.29
C ILE A 280 -0.68 13.40 22.67
N TYR A 281 -0.29 12.58 21.69
CA TYR A 281 0.06 11.18 21.89
C TYR A 281 1.22 10.98 22.87
N GLU A 282 2.32 11.73 22.68
CA GLU A 282 3.50 11.66 23.54
C GLU A 282 3.20 12.14 24.96
N GLU A 283 2.41 13.22 25.11
CA GLU A 283 2.01 13.75 26.41
C GLU A 283 1.16 12.73 27.20
N GLU A 284 0.20 12.08 26.56
CA GLU A 284 -0.64 11.08 27.21
C GLU A 284 0.13 9.79 27.53
N MET A 285 1.14 9.42 26.73
CA MET A 285 2.06 8.33 27.06
C MET A 285 2.88 8.62 28.33
N GLU A 286 3.38 9.84 28.49
CA GLU A 286 4.13 10.26 29.68
C GLU A 286 3.27 10.26 30.95
N LYS A 287 1.96 10.52 30.81
CA LYS A 287 0.99 10.40 31.91
C LYS A 287 0.67 8.96 32.30
N GLY A 288 1.20 7.98 31.56
CA GLY A 288 1.13 6.56 31.89
C GLY A 288 0.20 5.73 31.01
N TYR A 289 0.30 4.42 31.17
CA TYR A 289 -0.32 3.42 30.28
C TYR A 289 -1.84 3.55 30.12
N GLU A 290 -2.57 3.88 31.19
CA GLU A 290 -4.03 4.03 31.11
C GLU A 290 -4.46 5.27 30.30
N ASN A 291 -3.71 6.38 30.41
CA ASN A 291 -3.98 7.59 29.64
C ASN A 291 -3.72 7.35 28.16
N TYR A 292 -2.58 6.75 27.85
CA TYR A 292 -2.24 6.26 26.52
C TYR A 292 -3.35 5.38 25.92
N ARG A 293 -3.82 4.35 26.65
CA ARG A 293 -4.90 3.49 26.16
C ARG A 293 -6.19 4.26 25.91
N ASN A 294 -6.44 5.35 26.62
CA ASN A 294 -7.68 6.10 26.49
C ASN A 294 -7.73 7.06 25.28
N LEU A 295 -6.64 7.20 24.52
CA LEU A 295 -6.62 7.94 23.26
C LEU A 295 -7.61 7.35 22.24
N GLU A 296 -8.28 8.20 21.45
CA GLU A 296 -9.29 7.75 20.49
C GLU A 296 -8.68 6.87 19.39
N VAL A 297 -7.46 7.18 18.93
CA VAL A 297 -6.72 6.35 17.95
C VAL A 297 -6.41 4.95 18.48
N GLU A 298 -6.11 4.85 19.77
CA GLU A 298 -5.79 3.58 20.44
C GLU A 298 -7.04 2.74 20.71
N LYS A 299 -8.14 3.38 21.15
CA LYS A 299 -9.45 2.73 21.29
C LYS A 299 -9.96 2.20 19.94
N ASP A 300 -9.90 3.01 18.89
CA ASP A 300 -10.29 2.60 17.54
C ASP A 300 -9.43 1.44 17.03
N ALA A 301 -8.10 1.50 17.20
CA ALA A 301 -7.19 0.45 16.78
C ALA A 301 -7.46 -0.89 17.49
N ARG A 302 -7.70 -0.87 18.81
CA ARG A 302 -8.04 -2.06 19.58
C ARG A 302 -9.39 -2.64 19.23
N MET A 303 -10.43 -1.79 19.13
CA MET A 303 -11.76 -2.23 18.72
C MET A 303 -11.72 -2.87 17.33
N PHE A 304 -11.01 -2.25 16.38
CA PHE A 304 -10.86 -2.77 15.02
C PHE A 304 -10.11 -4.10 14.97
N ALA A 305 -9.07 -4.26 15.80
CA ALA A 305 -8.30 -5.50 15.92
C ALA A 305 -9.02 -6.60 16.73
N GLY A 306 -10.08 -6.27 17.47
CA GLY A 306 -10.78 -7.20 18.36
C GLY A 306 -10.03 -7.48 19.67
N GLN A 307 -9.35 -6.46 20.21
CA GLN A 307 -8.60 -6.51 21.48
C GLN A 307 -9.38 -5.98 22.68
N ASP A 308 -10.55 -5.40 22.45
CA ASP A 308 -11.48 -4.88 23.47
C ASP A 308 -12.82 -5.64 23.42
#